data_AF-K0MDE9-F1
#
_entry.id   AF-K0MDE9-F1
#
_cell.length_a   1.000
_cell.length_b   1.000
_cell.length_c   1.000
_cell.angle_alpha   90.00
_cell.angle_beta   90.00
_cell.angle_gamma   90.00
#
_symmetry.space_group_name_H-M   'P 1'
#
loop_
_entity.id
_entity.type
_entity.pdbx_description
1 polymer ?
#
loop_
_entity_poly.entity_id
_entity_poly.type
_entity_poly.pdbx_seq_one_letter_code
_entity_poly.pdbx_strand_id
1 'polypeptide(L)'
;MHSRDVSAFAELLAGVFDAYNRLPPQPATQLLWLRMLEPYEFPAVSAAFSQYVANEVKFPPTPAQILALLGHGTGDSRPTADEAWATALVSRDEAETVVWTLETAQAFAACRTVLDLGDEVGARMAFKGAYDRLVARARHDRQPVAWQVSLGWDPDRRERALTAAGTAGLLPAPHVAALLPPPDPSGGLGDDAVAAENIARLRKLLAGALSPSEKRRRAAEQAGQAERDRLDVLKAETAAKVAQHQQGVRA
;
A
#
# COMPACT_ATOMS: atom_id res chain seq x y z
N MET A 1 6.84 9.36 15.07
CA MET A 1 6.66 9.92 16.43
C MET A 1 6.95 11.42 16.47
N HIS A 2 6.03 12.19 17.04
CA HIS A 2 6.19 13.64 17.23
C HIS A 2 6.86 13.95 18.57
N SER A 3 7.37 15.18 18.77
CA SER A 3 8.04 15.62 20.00
C SER A 3 7.21 15.46 21.28
N ARG A 4 5.89 15.29 21.16
CA ARG A 4 4.96 15.02 22.27
C ARG A 4 5.01 13.56 22.78
N ASP A 5 5.60 12.64 22.01
CA ASP A 5 5.58 11.21 22.32
C ASP A 5 6.83 10.75 23.10
N VAL A 6 7.78 11.66 23.36
CA VAL A 6 9.06 11.33 24.05
C VAL A 6 8.83 10.86 25.48
N SER A 7 7.96 11.55 26.23
CA SER A 7 7.63 11.15 27.61
C SER A 7 6.90 9.81 27.64
N ALA A 8 5.92 9.64 26.75
CA ALA A 8 5.14 8.41 26.64
C ALA A 8 6.02 7.20 26.26
N PHE A 9 7.01 7.41 25.39
CA PHE A 9 8.00 6.38 25.07
C PHE A 9 8.89 6.01 26.25
N ALA A 10 9.39 6.99 26.98
CA ALA A 10 10.24 6.76 28.14
C ALA A 10 9.48 5.98 29.23
N GLU A 11 8.21 6.33 29.47
CA GLU A 11 7.31 5.61 30.37
C GLU A 11 7.06 4.16 29.92
N LEU A 12 6.76 3.95 28.62
CA LEU A 12 6.60 2.63 28.04
C LEU A 12 7.87 1.78 28.23
N LEU A 13 9.04 2.33 27.89
CA LEU A 13 10.31 1.62 27.98
C LEU A 13 10.66 1.28 29.43
N ALA A 14 10.38 2.19 30.37
CA ALA A 14 10.55 1.95 31.79
C ALA A 14 9.64 0.82 32.29
N GLY A 15 8.35 0.84 31.95
CA GLY A 15 7.41 -0.21 32.33
C GLY A 15 7.76 -1.57 31.75
N VAL A 16 8.24 -1.62 30.50
CA VAL A 16 8.71 -2.87 29.89
C VAL A 16 9.93 -3.41 30.61
N PHE A 17 10.95 -2.60 30.89
CA PHE A 17 12.16 -3.09 31.55
C PHE A 17 11.91 -3.49 33.01
N ASP A 18 11.00 -2.78 33.70
CA ASP A 18 10.54 -3.13 35.04
C ASP A 18 9.88 -4.52 35.07
N ALA A 19 9.10 -4.88 34.04
CA ALA A 19 8.52 -6.22 33.91
C ALA A 19 9.57 -7.35 33.86
N TYR A 20 10.81 -7.04 33.43
CA TYR A 20 11.95 -7.96 33.45
C TYR A 20 12.86 -7.78 34.68
N ASN A 21 12.45 -7.00 35.68
CA ASN A 21 13.26 -6.59 36.84
C ASN A 21 14.59 -5.95 36.42
N ARG A 22 14.57 -5.12 35.38
CA ARG A 22 15.73 -4.39 34.87
C ARG A 22 15.50 -2.88 34.96
N LEU A 23 16.59 -2.15 35.21
CA LEU A 23 16.57 -0.70 35.09
C LEU A 23 16.42 -0.31 33.61
N PRO A 24 15.66 0.76 33.31
CA PRO A 24 15.56 1.26 31.95
C PRO A 24 16.94 1.68 31.41
N PRO A 25 17.13 1.64 30.08
CA PRO A 25 18.35 2.14 29.45
C PRO A 25 18.63 3.60 29.84
N GLN A 26 19.91 3.99 29.87
CA GLN A 26 20.30 5.37 30.15
C GLN A 26 19.62 6.36 29.18
N PRO A 27 19.32 7.62 29.59
CA PRO A 27 18.60 8.57 28.75
C PRO A 27 19.17 8.76 27.34
N ALA A 28 20.49 8.76 27.20
CA ALA A 28 21.15 8.83 25.89
C ALA A 28 20.80 7.62 24.99
N THR A 29 20.72 6.43 25.56
CA THR A 29 20.29 5.21 24.85
C THR A 29 18.81 5.27 24.49
N GLN A 30 17.95 5.80 25.36
CA GLN A 30 16.53 5.98 25.05
C GLN A 30 16.32 6.91 23.84
N LEU A 31 17.12 7.99 23.74
CA LEU A 31 17.11 8.88 22.58
C LEU A 31 17.57 8.19 21.29
N LEU A 32 18.55 7.28 21.38
CA LEU A 32 18.94 6.46 20.22
C LEU A 32 17.80 5.56 19.76
N TRP A 33 17.09 4.92 20.69
CA TRP A 33 15.93 4.11 20.36
C TRP A 33 14.82 4.94 19.71
N LEU A 34 14.51 6.10 20.28
CA LEU A 34 13.55 7.05 19.71
C LEU A 34 13.92 7.44 18.28
N ARG A 35 15.20 7.72 18.00
CA ARG A 35 15.64 8.05 16.64
C ARG A 35 15.42 6.91 15.65
N MET A 36 15.62 5.67 16.07
CA MET A 36 15.40 4.51 15.20
C MET A 36 13.90 4.22 14.99
N LEU A 37 13.07 4.58 15.96
CA LEU A 37 11.62 4.37 15.92
C LEU A 37 10.84 5.61 15.46
N GLU A 38 11.52 6.73 15.21
CA GLU A 38 10.97 7.99 14.71
C GLU A 38 10.03 7.84 13.50
N PRO A 39 10.32 6.97 12.51
CA PRO A 39 9.45 6.77 11.36
C PRO A 39 8.09 6.13 11.66
N TYR A 40 7.91 5.52 12.84
CA TYR A 40 6.69 4.80 13.19
C TYR A 40 5.77 5.64 14.08
N GLU A 41 4.47 5.34 14.02
CA GLU A 41 3.47 5.91 14.90
C GLU A 41 3.54 5.28 16.29
N PHE A 42 3.37 6.09 17.34
CA PHE A 42 3.49 5.63 18.73
C PHE A 42 2.58 4.42 19.06
N PRO A 43 1.31 4.35 18.61
CA PRO A 43 0.47 3.17 18.82
C PRO A 43 1.06 1.88 18.26
N ALA A 44 1.71 1.93 17.09
CA ALA A 44 2.35 0.77 16.48
C ALA A 44 3.57 0.34 17.30
N VAL A 45 4.41 1.29 17.72
CA VAL A 45 5.56 1.03 18.60
C VAL A 45 5.09 0.38 19.90
N SER A 46 4.08 0.94 20.56
CA SER A 46 3.52 0.38 21.79
C SER A 46 3.02 -1.06 21.60
N ALA A 47 2.30 -1.34 20.52
CA ALA A 47 1.82 -2.69 20.23
C ALA A 47 2.97 -3.70 20.03
N ALA A 48 4.05 -3.28 19.35
CA ALA A 48 5.23 -4.12 19.17
C ALA A 48 5.92 -4.48 20.50
N PHE A 49 6.03 -3.52 21.44
CA PHE A 49 6.54 -3.81 22.79
C PHE A 49 5.62 -4.79 23.54
N SER A 50 4.30 -4.59 23.52
CA SER A 50 3.35 -5.50 24.15
C SER A 50 3.43 -6.92 23.57
N GLN A 51 3.54 -7.04 22.25
CA GLN A 51 3.71 -8.32 21.57
C GLN A 51 5.03 -9.01 21.95
N TYR A 52 6.13 -8.26 22.09
CA TYR A 52 7.40 -8.82 22.53
C TYR A 52 7.28 -9.41 23.93
N VAL A 53 6.75 -8.62 24.88
CA VAL A 53 6.61 -9.02 26.29
C VAL A 53 5.71 -10.24 26.46
N ALA A 54 4.66 -10.37 25.63
CA ALA A 54 3.79 -11.53 25.65
C ALA A 54 4.48 -12.84 25.18
N ASN A 55 5.49 -12.74 24.31
CA ASN A 55 6.14 -13.88 23.68
C ASN A 55 7.50 -14.24 24.31
N GLU A 56 8.23 -13.26 24.84
CA GLU A 56 9.56 -13.46 25.44
C GLU A 56 9.56 -13.10 26.92
N VAL A 57 9.76 -14.09 27.77
CA VAL A 57 9.64 -13.96 29.24
C VAL A 57 10.99 -13.72 29.92
N LYS A 58 12.10 -14.07 29.26
CA LYS A 58 13.42 -14.14 29.91
C LYS A 58 14.26 -12.88 29.73
N PHE A 59 14.12 -12.18 28.61
CA PHE A 59 15.03 -11.09 28.25
C PHE A 59 14.28 -9.83 27.81
N PRO A 60 14.69 -8.64 28.27
CA PRO A 60 14.12 -7.38 27.80
C PRO A 60 14.37 -7.21 26.29
N PRO A 61 13.50 -6.50 25.57
CA PRO A 61 13.66 -6.29 24.14
C PRO A 61 14.93 -5.51 23.83
N THR A 62 15.47 -5.75 22.64
CA THR A 62 16.42 -4.88 21.95
C THR A 62 15.68 -4.05 20.91
N PRO A 63 16.22 -2.89 20.48
CA PRO A 63 15.57 -2.11 19.43
C PRO A 63 15.38 -2.89 18.14
N ALA A 64 16.33 -3.76 17.80
CA ALA A 64 16.26 -4.59 16.59
C ALA A 64 15.08 -5.57 16.63
N GLN A 65 14.77 -6.13 17.81
CA GLN A 65 13.61 -6.99 18.00
C GLN A 65 12.29 -6.21 17.96
N ILE A 66 12.26 -4.98 18.47
CA ILE A 66 11.06 -4.14 18.35
C ILE A 66 10.84 -3.72 16.90
N LEU A 67 11.91 -3.33 16.19
CA LEU A 67 11.87 -3.12 14.75
C LEU A 67 11.40 -4.37 14.03
N ALA A 68 11.79 -5.58 14.46
CA ALA A 68 11.26 -6.86 13.95
C ALA A 68 9.76 -6.95 13.96
N LEU A 69 9.17 -6.67 15.11
CA LEU A 69 7.74 -6.76 15.29
C LEU A 69 6.99 -5.64 14.57
N LEU A 70 7.64 -4.49 14.32
CA LEU A 70 7.13 -3.42 13.47
C LEU A 70 7.24 -3.74 11.96
N GLY A 71 7.65 -4.96 11.58
CA GLY A 71 7.85 -5.38 10.19
C GLY A 71 9.23 -5.01 9.61
N HIS A 72 10.18 -4.68 10.49
CA HIS A 72 11.49 -4.07 10.18
C HIS A 72 12.69 -4.70 10.87
N GLY A 73 12.60 -5.96 11.26
CA GLY A 73 13.67 -6.68 11.94
C GLY A 73 13.54 -8.16 11.63
N THR A 74 14.55 -8.83 11.15
CA THR A 74 15.90 -8.44 10.76
C THR A 74 15.93 -7.39 9.64
N GLY A 75 16.99 -6.58 9.54
CA GLY A 75 17.06 -5.40 8.63
C GLY A 75 16.98 -5.69 7.12
N ASP A 76 16.54 -6.89 6.75
CA ASP A 76 16.28 -7.32 5.39
C ASP A 76 15.20 -8.41 5.39
N SER A 77 13.93 -8.05 5.17
CA SER A 77 12.81 -8.98 5.00
C SER A 77 12.80 -9.70 3.64
N ARG A 78 13.85 -9.54 2.83
CA ARG A 78 13.96 -10.22 1.54
C ARG A 78 14.04 -11.74 1.74
N PRO A 79 13.31 -12.52 0.92
CA PRO A 79 13.38 -13.97 0.95
C PRO A 79 14.78 -14.48 0.59
N THR A 80 15.09 -15.72 0.93
CA THR A 80 16.28 -16.40 0.39
C THR A 80 16.13 -16.63 -1.11
N ALA A 81 17.24 -16.87 -1.82
CA ALA A 81 17.20 -17.05 -3.28
C ALA A 81 16.29 -18.23 -3.70
N ASP A 82 16.22 -19.30 -2.90
CA ASP A 82 15.37 -20.45 -3.22
C ASP A 82 13.88 -20.19 -2.92
N GLU A 83 13.55 -19.43 -1.87
CA GLU A 83 12.18 -18.97 -1.61
C GLU A 83 11.71 -17.98 -2.68
N ALA A 84 12.57 -17.02 -3.03
CA ALA A 84 12.32 -16.05 -4.10
C ALA A 84 12.05 -16.75 -5.44
N TRP A 85 12.83 -17.78 -5.74
CA TRP A 85 12.64 -18.61 -6.94
C TRP A 85 11.29 -19.33 -6.93
N ALA A 86 10.89 -19.93 -5.80
CA ALA A 86 9.61 -20.60 -5.67
C ALA A 86 8.44 -19.63 -5.92
N THR A 87 8.48 -18.44 -5.33
CA THR A 87 7.46 -17.39 -5.59
C THR A 87 7.45 -16.94 -7.05
N ALA A 88 8.63 -16.77 -7.66
CA ALA A 88 8.73 -16.34 -9.05
C ALA A 88 8.20 -17.40 -10.03
N LEU A 89 8.37 -18.69 -9.75
CA LEU A 89 7.80 -19.75 -10.60
C LEU A 89 6.27 -19.74 -10.63
N VAL A 90 5.63 -19.39 -9.51
CA VAL A 90 4.15 -19.26 -9.46
C VAL A 90 3.67 -18.18 -10.43
N SER A 91 4.46 -17.12 -10.64
CA SER A 91 4.11 -16.02 -11.55
C SER A 91 4.11 -16.40 -13.04
N ARG A 92 4.42 -17.65 -13.38
CA ARG A 92 4.32 -18.15 -14.76
C ARG A 92 2.88 -18.42 -15.17
N ASP A 93 2.02 -18.76 -14.22
CA ASP A 93 0.59 -18.82 -14.46
C ASP A 93 0.03 -17.41 -14.40
N GLU A 94 -0.46 -16.88 -15.51
CA GLU A 94 -1.06 -15.53 -15.58
C GLU A 94 -2.33 -15.41 -14.73
N ALA A 95 -2.92 -16.52 -14.30
CA ALA A 95 -4.02 -16.52 -13.34
C ALA A 95 -3.54 -16.16 -11.92
N GLU A 96 -2.29 -16.45 -11.59
CA GLU A 96 -1.75 -16.28 -10.25
C GLU A 96 -1.38 -14.83 -9.95
N THR A 97 -1.72 -14.39 -8.74
CA THR A 97 -1.23 -13.13 -8.18
C THR A 97 -0.09 -13.45 -7.24
N VAL A 98 1.07 -12.83 -7.47
CA VAL A 98 2.25 -13.03 -6.60
C VAL A 98 2.65 -11.73 -5.92
N VAL A 99 3.02 -11.84 -4.65
CA VAL A 99 3.64 -10.76 -3.88
C VAL A 99 5.10 -11.10 -3.70
N TRP A 100 5.97 -10.25 -4.24
CA TRP A 100 7.41 -10.50 -4.33
C TRP A 100 8.20 -9.21 -4.14
N THR A 101 9.50 -9.32 -3.91
CA THR A 101 10.38 -8.15 -3.83
C THR A 101 10.80 -7.67 -5.22
N LEU A 102 11.23 -6.41 -5.32
CA LEU A 102 11.77 -5.86 -6.56
C LEU A 102 12.94 -6.70 -7.10
N GLU A 103 13.84 -7.15 -6.22
CA GLU A 103 14.99 -7.96 -6.60
C GLU A 103 14.58 -9.33 -7.16
N THR A 104 13.53 -9.94 -6.61
CA THR A 104 12.95 -11.20 -7.13
C THR A 104 12.43 -11.00 -8.56
N ALA A 105 11.65 -9.94 -8.80
CA ALA A 105 11.09 -9.66 -10.12
C ALA A 105 12.19 -9.41 -11.17
N GLN A 106 13.22 -8.64 -10.81
CA GLN A 106 14.36 -8.35 -11.69
C GLN A 106 15.20 -9.60 -11.98
N ALA A 107 15.47 -10.42 -10.96
CA ALA A 107 16.19 -11.69 -11.14
C ALA A 107 15.41 -12.66 -12.02
N PHE A 108 14.08 -12.71 -11.88
CA PHE A 108 13.22 -13.54 -12.71
C PHE A 108 13.21 -13.10 -14.17
N ALA A 109 13.16 -11.79 -14.43
CA ALA A 109 13.28 -11.27 -15.79
C ALA A 109 14.61 -11.67 -16.46
N ALA A 110 15.71 -11.74 -15.70
CA ALA A 110 17.03 -12.08 -16.22
C ALA A 110 17.17 -13.57 -16.61
N CYS A 111 16.45 -14.49 -15.97
CA CYS A 111 16.50 -15.93 -16.28
C CYS A 111 15.40 -16.40 -17.23
N ARG A 112 14.40 -15.55 -17.53
CA ARG A 112 13.18 -15.94 -18.26
C ARG A 112 13.47 -16.57 -19.62
N THR A 113 14.39 -16.01 -20.40
CA THR A 113 14.75 -16.58 -21.72
C THR A 113 15.30 -17.99 -21.62
N VAL A 114 16.11 -18.30 -20.59
CA VAL A 114 16.67 -19.65 -20.39
C VAL A 114 15.57 -20.61 -19.94
N LEU A 115 14.66 -20.14 -19.10
CA LEU A 115 13.52 -20.91 -18.62
C LEU A 115 12.56 -21.25 -19.77
N ASP A 116 12.28 -20.28 -20.66
CA ASP A 116 11.41 -20.45 -21.82
C ASP A 116 11.98 -21.44 -22.85
N LEU A 117 13.31 -21.60 -22.89
CA LEU A 117 14.00 -22.62 -23.68
C LEU A 117 13.95 -24.03 -23.06
N GLY A 118 13.40 -24.17 -21.84
CA GLY A 118 13.21 -25.44 -21.14
C GLY A 118 14.39 -25.87 -20.27
N ASP A 119 15.44 -25.06 -20.13
CA ASP A 119 16.56 -25.35 -19.21
C ASP A 119 16.27 -24.80 -17.81
N GLU A 120 15.52 -25.56 -17.02
CA GLU A 120 15.12 -25.17 -15.66
C GLU A 120 16.32 -25.02 -14.70
N VAL A 121 17.34 -25.86 -14.86
CA VAL A 121 18.54 -25.82 -14.01
C VAL A 121 19.37 -24.59 -14.33
N GLY A 122 19.62 -24.33 -15.62
CA GLY A 122 20.31 -23.13 -16.09
C GLY A 122 19.56 -21.86 -15.70
N ALA A 123 18.24 -21.85 -15.83
CA ALA A 123 17.40 -20.73 -15.40
C ALA A 123 17.51 -20.48 -13.89
N ARG A 124 17.44 -21.52 -13.06
CA ARG A 124 17.60 -21.38 -11.60
C ARG A 124 18.98 -20.86 -11.24
N MET A 125 20.04 -21.33 -11.91
CA MET A 125 21.40 -20.84 -11.68
C MET A 125 21.55 -19.35 -12.07
N ALA A 126 20.99 -18.96 -13.21
CA ALA A 126 20.97 -17.57 -13.65
C ALA A 126 20.17 -16.68 -12.68
N PHE A 127 19.02 -17.17 -12.21
CA PHE A 127 18.19 -16.49 -11.22
C PHE A 127 18.96 -16.25 -9.92
N LYS A 128 19.51 -17.30 -9.30
CA LYS A 128 20.22 -17.19 -8.02
C LYS A 128 21.39 -16.21 -8.12
N GLY A 129 22.18 -16.32 -9.20
CA GLY A 129 23.29 -15.40 -9.44
C GLY A 129 22.85 -13.95 -9.63
N ALA A 130 21.72 -13.69 -10.32
CA ALA A 130 21.17 -12.34 -10.46
C ALA A 130 20.61 -11.80 -9.14
N TYR A 131 19.82 -12.61 -8.43
CA TYR A 131 19.21 -12.27 -7.15
C TYR A 131 20.25 -11.89 -6.11
N ASP A 132 21.27 -12.73 -5.91
CA ASP A 132 22.31 -12.49 -4.90
C ASP A 132 23.07 -11.18 -5.17
N ARG A 133 23.34 -10.86 -6.44
CA ARG A 133 23.95 -9.58 -6.83
C ARG A 133 23.06 -8.39 -6.53
N LEU A 134 21.77 -8.48 -6.85
CA LEU A 134 20.79 -7.42 -6.61
C LEU A 134 20.60 -7.17 -5.11
N VAL A 135 20.45 -8.23 -4.33
CA VAL A 135 20.32 -8.15 -2.87
C VAL A 135 21.60 -7.58 -2.24
N ALA A 136 22.78 -8.05 -2.64
CA ALA A 136 24.04 -7.50 -2.15
C ALA A 136 24.17 -6.01 -2.46
N ARG A 137 23.76 -5.58 -3.66
CA ARG A 137 23.75 -4.17 -4.06
C ARG A 137 22.77 -3.34 -3.22
N ALA A 138 21.54 -3.82 -3.07
CA ALA A 138 20.52 -3.14 -2.29
C ALA A 138 20.93 -3.00 -0.81
N ARG A 139 21.56 -4.03 -0.22
CA ARG A 139 22.15 -3.99 1.12
C ARG A 139 23.28 -2.97 1.23
N HIS A 140 24.19 -2.94 0.25
CA HIS A 140 25.29 -1.99 0.22
C HIS A 140 24.78 -0.54 0.18
N ASP A 141 23.77 -0.28 -0.65
CA ASP A 141 23.15 1.03 -0.82
C ASP A 141 22.14 1.37 0.30
N ARG A 142 21.95 0.47 1.28
CA ARG A 142 20.95 0.56 2.36
C ARG A 142 19.53 0.83 1.86
N GLN A 143 19.19 0.26 0.70
CA GLN A 143 17.85 0.38 0.14
C GLN A 143 16.88 -0.49 0.95
N PRO A 144 15.76 0.09 1.43
CA PRO A 144 14.74 -0.68 2.13
C PRO A 144 14.14 -1.74 1.20
N VAL A 145 13.63 -2.82 1.78
CA VAL A 145 12.95 -3.86 1.02
C VAL A 145 11.69 -3.28 0.39
N ALA A 146 11.56 -3.42 -0.93
CA ALA A 146 10.38 -3.00 -1.67
C ALA A 146 9.56 -4.22 -2.07
N TRP A 147 8.45 -4.44 -1.37
CA TRP A 147 7.44 -5.42 -1.72
C TRP A 147 6.48 -4.87 -2.76
N GLN A 148 6.17 -5.68 -3.77
CA GLN A 148 5.28 -5.31 -4.87
C GLN A 148 4.38 -6.49 -5.25
N VAL A 149 3.30 -6.19 -5.96
CA VAL A 149 2.32 -7.17 -6.42
C VAL A 149 2.40 -7.31 -7.94
N SER A 150 2.48 -8.55 -8.43
CA SER A 150 2.16 -8.89 -9.82
C SER A 150 0.75 -9.45 -9.87
N LEU A 151 -0.18 -8.73 -10.50
CA LEU A 151 -1.60 -9.08 -10.53
C LEU A 151 -1.87 -10.14 -11.60
N GLY A 152 -2.46 -11.24 -11.16
CA GLY A 152 -3.06 -12.25 -12.04
C GLY A 152 -4.50 -11.90 -12.41
N TRP A 153 -5.05 -12.59 -13.42
CA TRP A 153 -6.41 -12.33 -13.91
C TRP A 153 -7.52 -12.98 -13.06
N ASP A 154 -7.21 -14.01 -12.25
CA ASP A 154 -8.20 -14.71 -11.42
C ASP A 154 -8.47 -13.93 -10.11
N PRO A 155 -9.73 -13.50 -9.86
CA PRO A 155 -10.08 -12.68 -8.71
C PRO A 155 -9.97 -13.42 -7.37
N ASP A 156 -10.28 -14.71 -7.33
CA ASP A 156 -10.23 -15.51 -6.10
C ASP A 156 -8.79 -15.76 -5.69
N ARG A 157 -7.92 -16.09 -6.67
CA ARG A 157 -6.48 -16.24 -6.43
C ARG A 157 -5.86 -14.94 -5.99
N ARG A 158 -6.29 -13.82 -6.58
CA ARG A 158 -5.85 -12.47 -6.21
C ARG A 158 -6.21 -12.16 -4.77
N GLU A 159 -7.46 -12.35 -4.36
CA GLU A 159 -7.90 -12.10 -2.99
C GLU A 159 -7.09 -12.91 -1.98
N ARG A 160 -6.90 -14.22 -2.25
CA ARG A 160 -6.09 -15.09 -1.37
C ARG A 160 -4.65 -14.59 -1.22
N ALA A 161 -3.98 -14.25 -2.33
CA ALA A 161 -2.59 -13.81 -2.31
C ALA A 161 -2.43 -12.46 -1.58
N LEU A 162 -3.31 -11.50 -1.85
CA LEU A 162 -3.29 -10.17 -1.23
C LEU A 162 -3.61 -10.23 0.27
N THR A 163 -4.59 -11.05 0.66
CA THR A 163 -4.95 -11.25 2.07
C THR A 163 -3.79 -11.86 2.85
N ALA A 164 -3.18 -12.93 2.32
CA ALA A 164 -2.01 -13.55 2.93
C ALA A 164 -0.84 -12.58 3.09
N ALA A 165 -0.56 -11.77 2.07
CA ALA A 165 0.49 -10.75 2.11
C ALA A 165 0.20 -9.62 3.12
N GLY A 166 -1.06 -9.21 3.24
CA GLY A 166 -1.51 -8.24 4.24
C GLY A 166 -1.36 -8.79 5.67
N THR A 167 -1.79 -10.03 5.92
CA THR A 167 -1.63 -10.70 7.22
C THR A 167 -0.17 -10.90 7.60
N ALA A 168 0.70 -11.19 6.63
CA ALA A 168 2.14 -11.34 6.82
C ALA A 168 2.88 -9.98 6.95
N GLY A 169 2.18 -8.85 6.83
CA GLY A 169 2.78 -7.52 6.95
C GLY A 169 3.72 -7.14 5.78
N LEU A 170 3.64 -7.85 4.66
CA LEU A 170 4.49 -7.59 3.48
C LEU A 170 4.02 -6.36 2.71
N LEU A 171 2.72 -6.06 2.75
CA LEU A 171 2.09 -4.92 2.09
C LEU A 171 1.28 -4.10 3.10
N PRO A 172 1.26 -2.75 2.98
CA PRO A 172 0.41 -1.92 3.81
C PRO A 172 -1.08 -2.24 3.61
N ALA A 173 -1.86 -2.25 4.69
CA ALA A 173 -3.29 -2.54 4.62
C ALA A 173 -4.09 -1.68 3.62
N PRO A 174 -3.82 -0.36 3.47
CA PRO A 174 -4.48 0.45 2.43
C PRO A 174 -4.14 0.00 1.01
N HIS A 175 -2.92 -0.48 0.79
CA HIS A 175 -2.47 -0.97 -0.51
C HIS A 175 -3.15 -2.31 -0.86
N VAL A 176 -3.27 -3.21 0.12
CA VAL A 176 -4.02 -4.47 -0.03
C VAL A 176 -5.48 -4.20 -0.37
N ALA A 177 -6.16 -3.33 0.40
CA ALA A 177 -7.57 -3.02 0.21
C ALA A 177 -7.88 -2.42 -1.18
N ALA A 178 -6.96 -1.62 -1.74
CA ALA A 178 -7.12 -1.03 -3.07
C ALA A 178 -7.00 -2.05 -4.22
N LEU A 179 -6.39 -3.21 -3.96
CA LEU A 179 -6.12 -4.25 -4.97
C LEU A 179 -7.07 -5.45 -4.87
N LEU A 180 -7.84 -5.54 -3.78
CA LEU A 180 -8.86 -6.57 -3.63
C LEU A 180 -9.98 -6.39 -4.67
N PRO A 181 -10.58 -7.48 -5.17
CA PRO A 181 -11.78 -7.40 -5.98
C PRO A 181 -12.88 -6.61 -5.26
N PRO A 182 -13.68 -5.80 -5.97
CA PRO A 182 -14.85 -5.18 -5.36
C PRO A 182 -15.79 -6.27 -4.82
N PRO A 183 -16.42 -6.07 -3.64
CA PRO A 183 -17.34 -7.05 -3.09
C PRO A 183 -18.46 -7.34 -4.08
N ASP A 184 -18.83 -8.63 -4.16
CA ASP A 184 -19.88 -9.09 -5.07
C ASP A 184 -21.19 -8.34 -4.76
N PRO A 185 -21.83 -7.67 -5.74
CA PRO A 185 -23.07 -6.93 -5.51
C PRO A 185 -24.21 -7.83 -5.02
N SER A 186 -24.12 -9.15 -5.26
CA SER A 186 -25.05 -10.18 -4.80
C SER A 186 -24.81 -10.63 -3.35
N GLY A 187 -23.62 -10.36 -2.79
CA GLY A 187 -23.23 -10.73 -1.44
C GLY A 187 -23.70 -9.71 -0.43
N GLY A 188 -25.03 -9.66 -0.22
CA GLY A 188 -25.75 -8.91 0.81
C GLY A 188 -24.89 -7.97 1.65
N LEU A 189 -24.58 -6.80 1.12
CA LEU A 189 -24.22 -5.65 1.93
C LEU A 189 -25.44 -5.43 2.84
N GLY A 190 -25.22 -5.46 4.17
CA GLY A 190 -26.31 -5.28 5.13
C GLY A 190 -27.18 -4.09 4.73
N ASP A 191 -28.50 -4.30 4.74
CA ASP A 191 -29.56 -3.41 4.25
C ASP A 191 -29.09 -2.36 3.24
N ASP A 192 -29.43 -2.50 1.96
CA ASP A 192 -29.18 -1.49 0.92
C ASP A 192 -29.53 -0.05 1.36
N ALA A 193 -30.50 0.08 2.28
CA ALA A 193 -30.86 1.32 2.97
C ALA A 193 -29.70 1.90 3.83
N VAL A 194 -29.03 1.08 4.63
CA VAL A 194 -27.89 1.44 5.48
C VAL A 194 -26.66 1.78 4.63
N ALA A 195 -26.40 1.03 3.55
CA ALA A 195 -25.33 1.35 2.60
C ALA A 195 -25.59 2.70 1.88
N ALA A 196 -26.82 2.92 1.40
CA ALA A 196 -27.24 4.18 0.80
C ALA A 196 -27.17 5.35 1.80
N GLU A 197 -27.58 5.13 3.05
CA GLU A 197 -27.51 6.12 4.12
C GLU A 197 -26.05 6.47 4.47
N ASN A 198 -25.18 5.48 4.58
CA ASN A 198 -23.75 5.67 4.83
C ASN A 198 -23.08 6.43 3.67
N ILE A 199 -23.38 6.10 2.42
CA ILE A 199 -22.91 6.83 1.24
C ILE A 199 -23.43 8.28 1.24
N ALA A 200 -24.70 8.50 1.56
CA ALA A 200 -25.29 9.84 1.67
C ALA A 200 -24.63 10.66 2.79
N ARG A 201 -24.34 10.03 3.93
CA ARG A 201 -23.67 10.64 5.08
C ARG A 201 -22.23 11.02 4.73
N LEU A 202 -21.49 10.15 4.05
CA LEU A 202 -20.14 10.43 3.55
C LEU A 202 -20.14 11.58 2.53
N ARG A 203 -21.09 11.59 1.58
CA ARG A 203 -21.27 12.71 0.63
C ARG A 203 -21.56 14.03 1.36
N LYS A 204 -22.35 14.01 2.42
CA LYS A 204 -22.67 15.20 3.24
C LYS A 204 -21.44 15.70 4.01
N LEU A 205 -20.64 14.80 4.55
CA LEU A 205 -19.37 15.14 5.24
C LEU A 205 -18.33 15.71 4.26
N LEU A 206 -18.19 15.10 3.09
CA LEU A 206 -17.33 15.60 2.00
C LEU A 206 -17.80 16.98 1.50
N ALA A 207 -19.12 17.20 1.39
CA ALA A 207 -19.67 18.50 1.04
C ALA A 207 -19.43 19.56 2.13
N GLY A 208 -19.40 19.15 3.41
CA GLY A 208 -19.05 20.02 4.55
C GLY A 208 -17.56 20.35 4.64
N ALA A 209 -16.69 19.44 4.18
CA ALA A 209 -15.24 19.56 4.23
C ALA A 209 -14.62 20.32 3.04
N LEU A 210 -15.43 20.79 2.08
CA LEU A 210 -14.95 21.57 0.94
C LEU A 210 -14.27 22.86 1.42
N SER A 211 -12.97 22.95 1.14
CA SER A 211 -12.20 24.15 1.45
C SER A 211 -12.79 25.38 0.73
N PRO A 212 -12.60 26.61 1.25
CA PRO A 212 -13.02 27.83 0.56
C PRO A 212 -12.43 27.98 -0.87
N SER A 213 -11.36 27.25 -1.19
CA SER A 213 -10.76 27.20 -2.53
C SER A 213 -11.57 26.32 -3.49
N GLU A 214 -12.03 25.16 -3.03
CA GLU A 214 -12.78 24.21 -3.85
C GLU A 214 -14.22 24.67 -4.13
N LYS A 215 -14.85 25.37 -3.19
CA LYS A 215 -16.16 26.01 -3.42
C LYS A 215 -16.09 27.04 -4.55
N ARG A 216 -15.01 27.83 -4.60
CA ARG A 216 -14.77 28.82 -5.68
C ARG A 216 -14.51 28.16 -7.03
N ARG A 217 -13.72 27.08 -7.06
CA ARG A 217 -13.47 26.31 -8.29
C ARG A 217 -14.75 25.72 -8.88
N ARG A 218 -15.58 25.07 -8.04
CA ARG A 218 -16.86 24.50 -8.50
C ARG A 218 -17.85 25.55 -8.96
N ALA A 219 -17.93 26.70 -8.28
CA ALA A 219 -18.78 27.81 -8.74
C ALA A 219 -18.34 28.36 -10.11
N ALA A 220 -17.02 28.45 -10.35
CA ALA A 220 -16.48 28.86 -11.64
C ALA A 220 -16.75 27.82 -12.75
N GLU A 221 -16.61 26.52 -12.45
CA GLU A 221 -16.94 25.44 -13.37
C GLU A 221 -18.44 25.42 -13.72
N GLN A 222 -19.32 25.58 -12.73
CA GLN A 222 -20.77 25.65 -12.95
C GLN A 222 -21.19 26.88 -13.77
N ALA A 223 -20.60 28.04 -13.50
CA ALA A 223 -20.83 29.25 -14.29
C ALA A 223 -20.35 29.08 -15.74
N GLY A 224 -19.18 28.45 -15.93
CA GLY A 224 -18.65 28.15 -17.26
C GLY A 224 -19.51 27.14 -18.03
N GLN A 225 -20.07 26.14 -17.36
CA GLN A 225 -20.97 25.16 -17.96
C GLN A 225 -22.30 25.80 -18.38
N ALA A 226 -22.92 26.60 -17.51
CA ALA A 226 -24.17 27.30 -17.82
C ALA A 226 -24.02 28.27 -19.01
N GLU A 227 -22.87 28.93 -19.13
CA GLU A 227 -22.58 29.80 -20.27
C GLU A 227 -22.41 29.01 -21.57
N ARG A 228 -21.76 27.83 -21.53
CA ARG A 228 -21.65 26.94 -22.69
C ARG A 228 -23.02 26.45 -23.15
N ASP A 229 -23.84 25.97 -22.22
CA ASP A 229 -25.17 25.48 -22.51
C ASP A 229 -26.05 26.60 -23.12
N ARG A 230 -25.94 27.83 -22.61
CA ARG A 230 -26.63 29.01 -23.16
C ARG A 230 -26.18 29.33 -24.59
N LEU A 231 -24.86 29.30 -24.84
CA LEU A 231 -24.30 29.55 -26.16
C LEU A 231 -24.70 28.47 -27.18
N ASP A 232 -24.82 27.22 -26.75
CA ASP A 232 -25.24 26.13 -27.62
C ASP A 232 -26.71 26.24 -28.02
N VAL A 233 -27.59 26.67 -27.10
CA VAL A 233 -28.99 27.01 -27.43
C VAL A 233 -29.07 28.15 -28.45
N LEU A 234 -28.33 29.24 -28.22
CA LEU A 234 -28.28 30.38 -29.14
C LEU A 234 -27.75 30.01 -30.54
N LYS A 235 -26.72 29.14 -30.61
CA LYS A 235 -26.20 28.62 -31.87
C LYS A 235 -27.24 27.76 -32.60
N ALA A 236 -27.97 26.90 -31.88
CA ALA A 236 -29.03 26.08 -32.46
C ALA A 236 -30.16 26.94 -33.04
N GLU A 237 -30.60 27.97 -32.31
CA GLU A 237 -31.61 28.93 -32.79
C GLU A 237 -31.14 29.72 -34.02
N THR A 238 -29.88 30.15 -34.03
CA THR A 238 -29.29 30.88 -35.16
C THR A 238 -29.17 29.98 -36.39
N ALA A 239 -28.72 28.73 -36.21
CA ALA A 239 -28.63 27.74 -37.29
C ALA A 239 -30.01 27.44 -37.90
N ALA A 240 -31.06 27.34 -37.07
CA ALA A 240 -32.43 27.15 -37.53
C ALA A 240 -32.95 28.33 -38.38
N LYS A 241 -32.66 29.57 -37.98
CA LYS A 241 -33.01 30.77 -38.76
C LYS A 241 -32.26 30.84 -40.09
N VAL A 242 -30.96 30.51 -40.11
CA VAL A 242 -30.17 30.48 -41.35
C VAL A 242 -30.69 29.42 -42.33
N ALA A 243 -31.07 28.24 -41.83
CA ALA A 243 -31.66 27.18 -42.66
C ALA A 243 -32.99 27.62 -43.29
N GLN A 244 -33.85 28.33 -42.55
CA GLN A 244 -35.09 28.90 -43.09
C GLN A 244 -34.83 29.96 -44.17
N HIS A 245 -33.83 30.83 -43.99
CA HIS A 245 -33.47 31.83 -45.01
C HIS A 245 -32.87 31.20 -46.27
N GLN A 246 -32.06 30.15 -46.15
CA GLN A 246 -31.47 29.46 -47.31
C GLN A 246 -32.51 28.67 -48.13
N GLN A 247 -33.58 28.19 -47.50
CA GLN A 247 -34.70 27.56 -48.20
C GLN A 247 -35.57 28.60 -48.95
N GLY A 248 -35.69 29.82 -48.43
CA GLY A 248 -36.43 30.92 -49.08
C GLY A 248 -35.71 31.58 -50.26
N VAL A 249 -34.38 31.42 -50.39
CA VAL A 249 -33.56 31.99 -51.49
C VAL A 249 -33.40 31.00 -52.67
N ARG A 250 -33.87 29.75 -52.52
CA ARG A 250 -33.79 28.69 -53.54
C ARG A 250 -35.11 28.39 -54.26
N ALA A 251 -36.16 29.16 -53.99
CA ALA A 251 -37.44 29.15 -54.72
C ALA A 251 -37.52 30.40 -55.61
#